data_AF-A0AAE8M6Y6-F1
#
_entry.id   AF-A0AAE8M6Y6-F1
#
_cell.length_a   1.000
_cell.length_b   1.000
_cell.length_c   1.000
_cell.angle_alpha   90.00
_cell.angle_beta   90.00
_cell.angle_gamma   90.00
#
_symmetry.space_group_name_H-M   'P 1'
#
loop_
_entity.id
_entity.type
_entity.pdbx_description
1 polymer ?
#
loop_
_entity_poly.entity_id
_entity_poly.type
_entity_poly.pdbx_seq_one_letter_code
_entity_poly.pdbx_strand_id
1 'polypeptide(L)'
;MRIVPGNTNVQTYTHISHTSNAPSAPGIHDTLRHGVGASPFDSKTTPASAHPLEARLKNWEATQEAMKMETLRRTYGMAEPIRRGMELKIVQNGEWRPMALGNGLPSVHEDILRGRDASITWEDVFTGDETRAVAGFHDEMEKKLKIQ
;
A
#
# COMPACT_ATOMS: atom_id res chain seq x y z
N MET A 1 -21.51 -9.53 -0.38
CA MET A 1 -20.12 -9.81 0.02
C MET A 1 -19.34 -10.11 -1.23
N ARG A 2 -18.27 -9.35 -1.47
CA ARG A 2 -17.43 -9.54 -2.65
C ARG A 2 -16.18 -10.31 -2.21
N ILE A 3 -16.09 -11.56 -2.62
CA ILE A 3 -15.01 -12.48 -2.22
C ILE A 3 -13.69 -12.15 -2.92
N VAL A 4 -13.78 -11.52 -4.10
CA VAL A 4 -12.61 -11.29 -4.96
C VAL A 4 -12.47 -9.79 -5.26
N PRO A 5 -11.24 -9.22 -5.21
CA PRO A 5 -11.03 -7.81 -5.46
C PRO A 5 -11.66 -7.30 -6.77
N GLY A 6 -11.98 -6.01 -6.75
CA GLY A 6 -12.33 -5.20 -7.92
C GLY A 6 -11.38 -5.42 -9.09
N ASN A 7 -11.92 -5.53 -10.31
CA ASN A 7 -11.11 -5.20 -11.48
C ASN A 7 -11.05 -3.67 -11.59
N THR A 8 -10.15 -3.06 -10.82
CA THR A 8 -9.92 -1.60 -10.86
C THR A 8 -8.83 -1.31 -11.88
N ASN A 9 -9.18 -1.41 -13.15
CA ASN A 9 -8.35 -0.83 -14.20
C ASN A 9 -8.49 0.69 -14.10
N VAL A 10 -7.39 1.41 -13.91
CA VAL A 10 -7.42 2.87 -13.92
C VAL A 10 -7.72 3.32 -15.36
N GLN A 11 -8.89 3.90 -15.58
CA GLN A 11 -9.37 4.34 -16.90
C GLN A 11 -9.17 5.84 -17.14
N THR A 12 -8.73 6.58 -16.13
CA THR A 12 -8.64 8.04 -16.14
C THR A 12 -7.25 8.45 -15.70
N TYR A 13 -6.52 9.11 -16.58
CA TYR A 13 -5.21 9.66 -16.28
C TYR A 13 -5.20 11.17 -16.50
N THR A 14 -4.68 11.90 -15.54
CA THR A 14 -4.66 13.37 -15.54
C THR A 14 -3.77 13.96 -16.63
N HIS A 15 -2.75 13.23 -17.11
CA HIS A 15 -1.87 13.68 -18.19
C HIS A 15 -2.49 13.61 -19.60
N ILE A 16 -3.62 12.92 -19.77
CA ILE A 16 -4.36 12.80 -21.03
C ILE A 16 -5.18 14.08 -21.32
N SER A 17 -5.33 14.95 -20.32
CA SER A 17 -6.06 16.22 -20.46
C SER A 17 -5.39 17.23 -21.40
N HIS A 18 -4.10 17.07 -21.68
CA HIS A 18 -3.33 17.93 -22.59
C HIS A 18 -2.84 17.14 -23.81
N THR A 19 -3.14 17.64 -25.02
CA THR A 19 -2.62 17.10 -26.29
C THR A 19 -1.14 17.46 -26.42
N SER A 20 -0.26 16.76 -25.72
CA SER A 20 1.18 17.04 -25.78
C SER A 20 1.80 16.28 -26.97
N ASN A 21 1.73 16.91 -28.13
CA ASN A 21 2.31 16.37 -29.36
C ASN A 21 3.83 16.55 -29.39
N ALA A 22 4.53 15.56 -29.94
CA ALA A 22 5.96 15.69 -30.22
C ALA A 22 6.19 16.86 -31.21
N PRO A 23 7.09 17.81 -30.91
CA PRO A 23 7.36 18.95 -31.80
C PRO A 23 7.79 18.54 -33.22
N SER A 24 8.42 17.37 -33.33
CA SER A 24 8.91 16.81 -34.60
C SER A 24 7.88 15.93 -35.33
N ALA A 25 6.78 15.55 -34.69
CA ALA A 25 5.74 14.69 -35.27
C ALA A 25 4.35 15.08 -34.72
N PRO A 26 3.69 16.08 -35.35
CA PRO A 26 2.35 16.51 -34.98
C PRO A 26 1.36 15.32 -35.04
N GLY A 27 0.58 15.11 -33.98
CA GLY A 27 -0.36 13.97 -33.88
C GLY A 27 0.14 12.80 -33.03
N ILE A 28 1.45 12.70 -32.73
CA ILE A 28 2.03 11.64 -31.89
C ILE A 28 2.32 12.20 -30.49
N HIS A 29 2.13 11.40 -29.44
CA HIS A 29 2.42 11.81 -28.06
C HIS A 29 3.94 11.84 -27.79
N ASP A 30 4.41 12.86 -27.08
CA ASP A 30 5.84 12.99 -26.72
C ASP A 30 6.19 12.16 -25.47
N THR A 31 6.67 10.93 -25.69
CA THR A 31 7.08 10.00 -24.62
C THR A 31 8.32 10.43 -23.85
N LEU A 32 9.20 11.22 -24.45
CA LEU A 32 10.48 11.59 -23.85
C LEU A 32 10.32 12.70 -22.81
N ARG A 33 9.42 13.64 -23.07
CA ARG A 33 9.15 14.77 -22.16
C ARG A 33 8.03 14.50 -21.18
N HIS A 34 7.05 13.67 -21.56
CA HIS A 34 5.83 13.44 -20.77
C HIS A 34 5.72 12.01 -20.23
N GLY A 35 6.73 11.16 -20.49
CA GLY A 35 6.82 9.79 -19.99
C GLY A 35 6.09 8.76 -20.84
N VAL A 36 6.35 7.49 -20.53
CA VAL A 36 5.68 6.34 -21.14
C VAL A 36 4.36 6.06 -20.40
N GLY A 37 3.24 6.51 -20.98
CA GLY A 37 1.91 6.36 -20.39
C GLY A 37 0.81 6.46 -21.44
N ALA A 38 -0.41 6.03 -21.11
CA ALA A 38 -1.55 5.99 -22.03
C ALA A 38 -1.79 7.34 -22.70
N SER A 39 -1.88 7.37 -24.02
CA SER A 39 -2.10 8.60 -24.81
C SER A 39 -3.59 8.81 -25.13
N PRO A 40 -4.05 10.05 -25.44
CA PRO A 40 -5.42 10.30 -25.92
C PRO A 40 -5.77 9.55 -27.22
N PHE A 41 -4.75 9.07 -27.95
CA PHE A 41 -4.86 8.30 -29.18
C PHE A 41 -4.74 6.79 -28.96
N ASP A 42 -4.39 6.35 -27.74
CA ASP A 42 -4.47 4.94 -27.38
C ASP A 42 -5.94 4.53 -27.21
N SER A 43 -6.28 3.36 -27.73
CA SER A 43 -7.56 2.73 -27.48
C SER A 43 -7.79 2.63 -25.97
N LYS A 44 -8.93 3.12 -25.45
CA LYS A 44 -9.41 3.05 -24.04
C LYS A 44 -9.35 1.67 -23.37
N THR A 45 -8.85 0.66 -24.06
CA THR A 45 -8.76 -0.74 -23.65
C THR A 45 -7.37 -1.13 -23.12
N THR A 46 -6.37 -0.25 -23.14
CA THR A 46 -5.05 -0.57 -22.58
C THR A 46 -5.05 -0.39 -21.04
N PRO A 47 -4.83 -1.46 -20.25
CA PRO A 47 -4.85 -1.39 -18.79
C PRO A 47 -3.66 -0.60 -18.24
N ALA A 48 -3.86 0.05 -17.08
CA ALA A 48 -2.85 0.86 -16.39
C ALA A 48 -1.65 0.10 -15.83
N SER A 49 -1.75 -1.22 -15.80
CA SER A 49 -0.67 -2.17 -15.57
C SER A 49 -0.60 -3.07 -16.80
N ALA A 50 0.59 -3.52 -17.17
CA ALA A 50 0.74 -4.47 -18.28
C ALA A 50 0.01 -5.80 -17.99
N HIS A 51 -0.31 -6.10 -16.72
CA HIS A 51 -0.89 -7.36 -16.30
C HIS A 51 -2.24 -7.19 -15.58
N PRO A 52 -3.33 -7.86 -16.03
CA PRO A 52 -4.67 -7.73 -15.46
C PRO A 52 -4.81 -8.19 -14.00
N LEU A 53 -3.81 -8.90 -13.45
CA LEU A 53 -3.80 -9.32 -12.04
C LEU A 53 -3.04 -8.37 -11.12
N GLU A 54 -2.28 -7.40 -11.62
CA GLU A 54 -1.42 -6.56 -10.76
C GLU A 54 -2.27 -5.76 -9.76
N ALA A 55 -3.31 -5.08 -10.24
CA ALA A 55 -4.25 -4.37 -9.39
C ALA A 55 -4.98 -5.29 -8.40
N ARG A 56 -5.22 -6.56 -8.79
CA ARG A 56 -5.88 -7.55 -7.92
C ARG A 56 -4.95 -8.01 -6.80
N LEU A 57 -3.69 -8.33 -7.12
CA LEU A 57 -2.69 -8.76 -6.14
C LEU A 57 -2.40 -7.63 -5.15
N LYS A 58 -2.23 -6.40 -5.65
CA LYS A 58 -1.99 -5.22 -4.81
C LYS A 58 -3.11 -4.97 -3.79
N ASN A 59 -4.36 -5.26 -4.14
CA ASN A 59 -5.52 -5.02 -3.28
C ASN A 59 -6.01 -6.29 -2.55
N TRP A 60 -5.30 -7.41 -2.66
CA TRP A 60 -5.76 -8.70 -2.14
C TRP A 60 -5.96 -8.65 -0.63
N GLU A 61 -4.94 -8.22 0.12
CA GLU A 61 -4.98 -8.16 1.59
C GLU A 61 -6.06 -7.20 2.09
N ALA A 62 -6.11 -5.98 1.53
CA ALA A 62 -7.14 -4.99 1.86
C ALA A 62 -8.57 -5.51 1.60
N THR A 63 -8.76 -6.31 0.55
CA THR A 63 -10.07 -6.91 0.24
C THR A 63 -10.43 -8.01 1.23
N GLN A 64 -9.46 -8.84 1.62
CA GLN A 64 -9.67 -9.88 2.64
C GLN A 64 -10.03 -9.26 4.00
N GLU A 65 -9.33 -8.19 4.40
CA GLU A 65 -9.63 -7.48 5.63
C GLU A 65 -11.02 -6.82 5.59
N ALA A 66 -11.37 -6.15 4.50
CA ALA A 66 -12.71 -5.57 4.32
C ALA A 66 -13.81 -6.63 4.39
N MET A 67 -13.58 -7.82 3.81
CA MET A 67 -14.51 -8.95 3.91
C MET A 67 -14.63 -9.47 5.35
N LYS A 68 -13.53 -9.57 6.10
CA LYS A 68 -13.52 -9.95 7.52
C LYS A 68 -14.34 -8.96 8.35
N MET A 69 -14.11 -7.67 8.18
CA MET A 69 -14.84 -6.62 8.90
C MET A 69 -16.34 -6.61 8.55
N GLU A 70 -16.71 -6.79 7.28
CA GLU A 70 -18.11 -6.90 6.87
C GLU A 70 -18.77 -8.17 7.43
N THR A 71 -18.03 -9.27 7.58
CA THR A 71 -18.53 -10.50 8.22
C THR A 71 -18.84 -10.25 9.68
N LEU A 72 -17.89 -9.66 10.41
CA LEU A 72 -18.05 -9.32 11.82
C LEU A 72 -19.19 -8.33 12.04
N ARG A 73 -19.35 -7.34 11.15
CA ARG A 73 -20.48 -6.42 11.16
C ARG A 73 -21.83 -7.13 11.07
N ARG A 74 -21.92 -8.18 10.24
CA ARG A 74 -23.17 -8.94 10.05
C ARG A 74 -23.47 -9.88 11.20
N THR A 75 -22.45 -10.51 11.79
CA THR A 75 -22.62 -11.49 12.87
C THR A 75 -22.78 -10.84 14.25
N TYR A 76 -22.04 -9.76 14.50
CA TYR A 76 -21.94 -9.12 15.82
C TYR A 76 -22.39 -7.66 15.85
N GLY A 77 -22.78 -7.09 14.70
CA GLY A 77 -23.21 -5.70 14.60
C GLY A 77 -22.06 -4.72 14.41
N MET A 78 -22.39 -3.42 14.34
CA MET A 78 -21.42 -2.36 14.01
C MET A 78 -20.35 -2.11 15.07
N ALA A 79 -20.58 -2.53 16.32
CA ALA A 79 -19.63 -2.29 17.40
C ALA A 79 -18.33 -3.08 17.21
N GLU A 80 -18.38 -4.26 16.59
CA GLU A 80 -17.20 -5.13 16.46
C GLU A 80 -16.15 -4.52 15.51
N PRO A 81 -16.47 -4.12 14.26
CA PRO A 81 -15.47 -3.53 13.38
C PRO A 81 -14.86 -2.25 13.93
N ILE A 82 -15.66 -1.45 14.66
CA ILE A 82 -15.19 -0.22 15.30
C ILE A 82 -14.17 -0.55 16.40
N ARG A 83 -14.51 -1.51 17.28
CA ARG A 83 -13.60 -1.96 18.33
C ARG A 83 -12.30 -2.50 17.76
N ARG A 84 -12.36 -3.34 16.72
CA ARG A 84 -11.17 -3.88 16.04
C ARG A 84 -10.30 -2.78 15.44
N GLY A 85 -10.92 -1.80 14.77
CA GLY A 85 -10.20 -0.65 14.25
C GLY A 85 -9.54 0.20 15.35
N MET A 86 -10.20 0.36 16.50
CA MET A 86 -9.62 1.06 17.66
C MET A 86 -8.45 0.28 18.27
N GLU A 87 -8.57 -1.03 18.44
CA GLU A 87 -7.50 -1.90 18.96
C GLU A 87 -6.25 -1.82 18.05
N LEU A 88 -6.44 -1.97 16.74
CA LEU A 88 -5.35 -1.87 15.77
C LEU A 88 -4.71 -0.48 15.77
N LYS A 89 -5.52 0.59 15.87
CA LYS A 89 -5.01 1.97 15.99
C LYS A 89 -4.21 2.20 17.28
N ILE A 90 -4.64 1.63 18.40
CA ILE A 90 -3.91 1.76 19.68
C ILE A 90 -2.55 1.08 19.58
N VAL A 91 -2.50 -0.12 19.01
CA VAL A 91 -1.26 -0.88 18.80
C VAL A 91 -0.29 -0.10 17.92
N GLN A 92 -0.74 0.38 16.75
CA GLN A 92 0.09 1.17 15.83
C GLN A 92 0.65 2.46 16.45
N ASN A 93 -0.09 3.12 17.34
CA ASN A 93 0.37 4.36 17.98
C ASN A 93 1.20 4.11 19.24
N GLY A 94 0.96 3.00 19.93
CA GLY A 94 1.58 2.68 21.21
C GLY A 94 2.96 2.04 21.08
N GLU A 95 3.28 1.49 19.91
CA GLU A 95 4.49 0.73 19.69
C GLU A 95 5.58 1.60 19.12
N TRP A 96 6.63 1.78 19.93
CA TRP A 96 7.89 2.30 19.45
C TRP A 96 8.91 1.17 19.40
N ARG A 97 9.52 1.00 18.23
CA ARG A 97 10.62 0.07 18.00
C ARG A 97 11.83 0.85 17.50
N PRO A 98 13.01 0.71 18.13
CA PRO A 98 14.23 1.30 17.61
C PRO A 98 14.61 0.66 16.28
N MET A 99 15.22 1.43 15.38
CA MET A 99 15.60 0.95 14.04
C MET A 99 16.62 -0.20 14.13
N ALA A 100 17.41 -0.23 15.21
CA ALA A 100 18.34 -1.31 15.53
C ALA A 100 17.68 -2.69 15.70
N LEU A 101 16.37 -2.75 16.00
CA LEU A 101 15.59 -3.99 16.10
C LEU A 101 14.83 -4.33 14.80
N GLY A 102 15.15 -3.66 13.70
CA GLY A 102 14.47 -3.79 12.42
C GLY A 102 13.44 -2.69 12.22
N ASN A 103 13.56 -1.96 11.12
CA ASN A 103 12.65 -0.88 10.75
C ASN A 103 11.45 -1.41 9.96
N GLY A 104 10.28 -0.81 10.15
CA GLY A 104 9.14 -0.96 9.24
C GLY A 104 8.38 -2.29 9.30
N LEU A 105 8.80 -3.26 10.12
CA LEU A 105 8.04 -4.48 10.34
C LEU A 105 6.84 -4.22 11.26
N PRO A 106 5.66 -4.79 10.95
CA PRO A 106 4.53 -4.75 11.87
C PRO A 106 4.91 -5.37 13.20
N SER A 107 4.24 -4.93 14.26
CA SER A 107 4.42 -5.56 15.56
C SER A 107 3.70 -6.89 15.63
N VAL A 108 4.20 -7.77 16.49
CA VAL A 108 3.53 -9.04 16.82
C VAL A 108 2.08 -8.80 17.27
N HIS A 109 1.83 -7.71 18.00
CA HIS A 109 0.47 -7.36 18.42
C HIS A 109 -0.43 -6.98 17.24
N GLU A 110 0.13 -6.27 16.25
CA GLU A 110 -0.57 -5.91 15.02
C GLU A 110 -0.87 -7.16 14.18
N ASP A 111 0.09 -8.08 14.10
CA ASP A 111 -0.06 -9.36 13.38
C ASP A 111 -1.11 -10.27 14.02
N ILE A 112 -1.18 -10.33 15.35
CA ILE A 112 -2.24 -11.06 16.07
C ILE A 112 -3.61 -10.48 15.75
N LEU A 113 -3.75 -9.16 15.73
CA LEU A 113 -5.03 -8.51 15.43
C LEU A 113 -5.46 -8.71 13.97
N ARG A 114 -4.49 -8.71 13.04
CA ARG A 114 -4.74 -9.06 11.63
C ARG A 114 -4.99 -10.55 11.42
N GLY A 115 -4.43 -11.41 12.28
CA GLY A 115 -4.44 -12.87 12.16
C GLY A 115 -3.37 -13.40 11.20
N ARG A 116 -2.23 -12.71 11.14
CA ARG A 116 -1.07 -13.02 10.29
C ARG A 116 0.11 -13.58 11.10
N ASP A 117 -0.04 -13.74 12.41
CA ASP A 117 0.98 -14.19 13.36
C ASP A 117 1.59 -15.57 13.05
N ALA A 118 0.86 -16.42 12.32
CA ALA A 118 1.31 -17.76 11.92
C ALA A 118 1.83 -17.84 10.47
N SER A 119 1.94 -16.73 9.76
CA SER A 119 2.36 -16.68 8.35
C SER A 119 3.55 -15.75 8.16
N ILE A 120 4.42 -16.10 7.22
CA ILE A 120 5.59 -15.31 6.84
C ILE A 120 5.61 -15.13 5.32
N THR A 121 5.82 -13.90 4.84
CA THR A 121 5.98 -13.61 3.42
C THR A 121 7.35 -12.99 3.14
N TRP A 122 7.67 -12.79 1.86
CA TRP A 122 8.98 -12.28 1.47
C TRP A 122 9.19 -10.83 1.95
N GLU A 123 8.12 -10.04 2.05
CA GLU A 123 8.13 -8.67 2.57
C GLU A 123 8.54 -8.60 4.05
N ASP A 124 8.32 -9.68 4.82
CA ASP A 124 8.74 -9.75 6.22
C ASP A 124 10.24 -10.01 6.38
N VAL A 125 10.86 -10.63 5.38
CA VAL A 125 12.29 -10.99 5.38
C VAL A 125 13.14 -9.92 4.69
N PHE A 126 12.62 -9.36 3.60
CA PHE A 126 13.31 -8.37 2.77
C PHE A 126 12.56 -7.04 2.83
N THR A 127 12.94 -6.21 3.80
CA THR A 127 12.30 -4.92 4.07
C THR A 127 12.89 -3.77 3.23
N GLY A 128 13.95 -4.03 2.46
CA GLY A 128 14.63 -3.01 1.65
C GLY A 128 15.60 -2.12 2.45
N ASP A 129 15.81 -2.43 3.73
CA ASP A 129 16.71 -1.71 4.63
C ASP A 129 18.04 -2.45 4.86
N GLU A 130 18.30 -3.53 4.12
CA GLU A 130 19.43 -4.45 4.35
C GLU A 130 20.79 -3.76 4.15
N THR A 131 20.84 -2.73 3.30
CA THR A 131 22.05 -1.96 3.03
C THR A 131 22.15 -0.66 3.82
N ARG A 132 21.15 -0.32 4.65
CA ARG A 132 21.15 0.94 5.40
C ARG A 132 22.03 0.82 6.64
N ALA A 133 22.79 1.87 6.91
CA ALA A 133 23.50 1.98 8.17
C ALA A 133 22.50 2.08 9.34
N VAL A 134 22.60 1.14 10.28
CA VAL A 134 21.81 1.14 11.51
C VAL A 134 22.17 2.40 12.32
N ALA A 135 21.19 3.26 12.61
CA ALA A 135 21.42 4.42 13.46
C ALA A 135 21.66 3.96 14.91
N GLY A 136 22.45 4.73 15.66
CA GLY A 136 22.71 4.44 17.06
C GLY A 136 21.42 4.51 17.89
N PHE A 137 21.17 3.49 18.71
CA PHE A 137 20.01 3.45 19.63
C PHE A 137 19.94 4.70 20.52
N HIS A 138 21.09 5.22 20.95
CA HIS A 138 21.18 6.42 21.77
C HIS A 138 20.68 7.67 21.04
N ASP A 139 21.12 7.89 19.79
CA ASP A 139 20.68 9.04 18.97
C ASP A 139 19.17 9.00 18.70
N GLU A 140 18.61 7.81 18.48
CA GLU A 140 17.16 7.61 18.32
C GLU A 140 16.38 7.95 19.59
N MET A 141 16.87 7.52 20.74
CA MET A 141 16.28 7.81 22.03
C MET A 141 16.34 9.31 22.33
N GLU A 142 17.46 9.97 22.10
CA GLU A 142 17.61 11.41 22.30
C GLU A 142 16.63 12.20 21.41
N LYS A 143 16.47 11.79 20.14
CA LYS A 143 15.48 12.38 19.21
C LYS A 143 14.05 12.14 19.67
N LYS A 144 13.73 10.94 20.17
CA LYS A 144 12.39 10.60 20.66
C LYS A 144 12.02 11.37 21.93
N LEU A 145 12.96 11.46 22.88
CA LEU A 145 12.77 12.17 24.14
C LEU A 145 12.97 13.69 24.04
N LYS A 146 13.39 14.20 22.87
CA LYS A 146 13.65 15.62 22.60
C LYS A 146 14.69 16.21 23.58
N ILE A 147 15.78 15.48 23.78
CA ILE A 147 16.84 15.84 24.73
C ILE A 147 17.91 16.73 24.05
N GLN A 148 17.99 16.75 22.71
CA GLN A 148 18.81 17.67 21.92
C GLN A 148 18.00 18.86 21.37
#